data_AF-A0A0C9TZ25-F1
#
_entry.id   AF-A0A0C9TZ25-F1
#
_cell.length_a   1.000
_cell.length_b   1.000
_cell.length_c   1.000
_cell.angle_alpha   90.00
_cell.angle_beta   90.00
_cell.angle_gamma   90.00
#
_symmetry.space_group_name_H-M   'P 1'
#
loop_
_entity.id
_entity.type
_entity.pdbx_description
1 polymer ?
#
loop_
_entity_poly.entity_id
_entity_poly.type
_entity_poly.pdbx_seq_one_letter_code
_entity_poly.pdbx_strand_id
1 'polypeptide(L)'
;LSEVTNELSAWLDEKWCHLLDWDEKVLLHPSKQEEYADAFRTFDVPAASVCDLIDCTIKQTCRMTWFQEPAYTGYKKYHGIKFQGITIPNGLIGHLAGPFQAPQNDNGVYTESGIYEKMINVKTMSLQWLLYGDSAYGLSPVILSPYASVSDPTPEELPWNKAIGKMRISVEHGFGLVIMDWPFLDCFWKQKIWGIHCYELIQTLASEA
;
A
#
# COMPACT_ATOMS: atom_id res chain seq x y z
N LEU A 1 -25.33 -3.30 17.80
CA LEU A 1 -24.51 -3.94 16.75
C LEU A 1 -23.31 -3.07 16.40
N SER A 2 -23.50 -1.80 16.02
CA SER A 2 -22.41 -0.87 15.66
C SER A 2 -21.33 -0.72 16.74
N GLU A 3 -21.74 -0.57 18.00
CA GLU A 3 -20.83 -0.38 19.14
C GLU A 3 -19.96 -1.61 19.40
N VAL A 4 -20.55 -2.82 19.46
CA VAL A 4 -19.82 -4.09 19.59
C VAL A 4 -18.87 -4.34 18.43
N THR A 5 -19.24 -3.94 17.20
CA THR A 5 -18.34 -4.06 16.03
C THR A 5 -17.17 -3.07 16.12
N ASN A 6 -17.39 -1.85 16.62
CA ASN A 6 -16.31 -0.88 16.83
C ASN A 6 -15.36 -1.33 17.94
N GLU A 7 -15.90 -1.79 19.07
CA GLU A 7 -15.08 -2.28 20.19
C GLU A 7 -14.22 -3.48 19.76
N LEU A 8 -14.80 -4.41 18.99
CA LEU A 8 -14.04 -5.52 18.43
C LEU A 8 -12.96 -5.03 17.47
N SER A 9 -13.26 -4.09 16.57
CA SER A 9 -12.27 -3.54 15.64
C SER A 9 -11.14 -2.81 16.39
N ALA A 10 -11.47 -2.00 17.40
CA ALA A 10 -10.49 -1.30 18.23
C ALA A 10 -9.62 -2.29 19.01
N TRP A 11 -10.20 -3.35 19.59
CA TRP A 11 -9.45 -4.40 20.26
C TRP A 11 -8.55 -5.20 19.30
N LEU A 12 -9.04 -5.49 18.09
CA LEU A 12 -8.24 -6.15 17.06
C LEU A 12 -7.07 -5.27 16.65
N ASP A 13 -7.28 -3.97 16.48
CA ASP A 13 -6.23 -3.02 16.17
C ASP A 13 -5.21 -2.94 17.31
N GLU A 14 -5.65 -2.69 18.56
CA GLU A 14 -4.76 -2.64 19.72
C GLU A 14 -3.90 -3.90 19.86
N LYS A 15 -4.49 -5.07 19.60
CA LYS A 15 -3.80 -6.35 19.78
C LYS A 15 -2.94 -6.75 18.59
N TRP A 16 -3.35 -6.43 17.36
CA TRP A 16 -2.76 -7.01 16.14
C TRP A 16 -2.29 -5.97 15.11
N CYS A 17 -2.38 -4.67 15.39
CA CYS A 17 -1.89 -3.61 14.48
C CYS A 17 -0.44 -3.83 14.08
N HIS A 18 0.40 -4.34 14.98
CA HIS A 18 1.81 -4.65 14.70
C HIS A 18 2.02 -5.66 13.57
N LEU A 19 1.03 -6.51 13.25
CA LEU A 19 1.07 -7.43 12.11
C LEU A 19 0.75 -6.74 10.78
N LEU A 20 -0.09 -5.70 10.82
CA LEU A 20 -0.46 -4.90 9.64
C LEU A 20 0.49 -3.72 9.42
N ASP A 21 1.11 -3.22 10.49
CA ASP A 21 2.08 -2.15 10.43
C ASP A 21 3.42 -2.68 9.90
N TRP A 22 4.27 -3.28 10.75
CA TRP A 22 5.55 -3.80 10.28
C TRP A 22 5.98 -5.02 11.09
N ASP A 23 5.66 -6.21 10.58
CA ASP A 23 6.04 -7.46 11.22
C ASP A 23 7.51 -7.81 10.93
N GLU A 24 8.41 -7.15 11.65
CA GLU A 24 9.86 -7.39 11.60
C GLU A 24 10.26 -8.80 12.07
N LYS A 25 9.36 -9.54 12.73
CA LYS A 25 9.68 -10.84 13.35
C LYS A 25 9.42 -12.00 12.42
N VAL A 26 8.38 -11.91 11.58
CA VAL A 26 7.98 -13.02 10.69
C VAL A 26 7.94 -12.59 9.23
N LEU A 27 7.01 -11.72 8.84
CA LEU A 27 6.76 -11.44 7.42
C LEU A 27 7.86 -10.58 6.79
N LEU A 28 8.30 -9.53 7.47
CA LEU A 28 9.29 -8.56 6.97
C LEU A 28 10.66 -8.72 7.64
N HIS A 29 10.92 -9.88 8.23
CA HIS A 29 12.22 -10.18 8.83
C HIS A 29 13.36 -10.11 7.79
N PRO A 30 14.54 -9.54 8.11
CA PRO A 30 15.63 -9.38 7.14
C PRO A 30 16.08 -10.67 6.45
N SER A 31 15.98 -11.83 7.12
CA SER A 31 16.33 -13.12 6.52
C SER A 31 15.32 -13.61 5.48
N LYS A 32 14.09 -13.08 5.47
CA LYS A 32 13.05 -13.43 4.49
C LYS A 32 13.16 -12.61 3.21
N GLN A 33 13.73 -11.41 3.32
CA GLN A 33 13.88 -10.50 2.19
C GLN A 33 14.73 -11.09 1.04
N GLU A 34 15.70 -11.95 1.34
CA GLU A 34 16.47 -12.68 0.32
C GLU A 34 15.62 -13.72 -0.42
N GLU A 35 14.80 -14.48 0.31
CA GLU A 35 13.86 -15.46 -0.26
C GLU A 35 12.86 -14.76 -1.20
N TYR A 36 12.41 -13.56 -0.81
CA TYR A 36 11.49 -12.76 -1.61
C TYR A 36 12.15 -12.21 -2.89
N ALA A 37 13.37 -11.69 -2.78
CA ALA A 37 14.12 -11.28 -3.94
C ALA A 37 14.43 -12.45 -4.89
N ASP A 38 14.73 -13.64 -4.36
CA ASP A 38 14.94 -14.85 -5.16
C ASP A 38 13.68 -15.28 -5.92
N ALA A 39 12.49 -15.13 -5.31
CA ALA A 39 11.23 -15.37 -5.99
C ALA A 39 11.08 -14.46 -7.22
N PHE A 40 11.44 -13.18 -7.10
CA PHE A 40 11.41 -12.24 -8.23
C PHE A 40 12.50 -12.50 -9.28
N ARG A 41 13.70 -12.91 -8.87
CA ARG A 41 14.77 -13.33 -9.79
C ARG A 41 14.34 -14.52 -10.64
N THR A 42 13.66 -15.48 -10.03
CA THR A 42 13.10 -16.65 -10.72
C THR A 42 12.06 -16.26 -11.79
N PHE A 43 11.40 -15.12 -11.61
CA PHE A 43 10.43 -14.57 -12.55
C PHE A 43 11.05 -13.77 -13.72
N ASP A 44 12.37 -13.83 -13.89
CA ASP A 44 13.13 -13.16 -14.96
C ASP A 44 12.90 -11.64 -14.98
N VAL A 45 12.91 -11.03 -13.79
CA VAL A 45 12.78 -9.59 -13.63
C VAL A 45 14.17 -8.95 -13.51
N PRO A 46 14.50 -7.92 -14.31
CA PRO A 46 15.84 -7.30 -14.33
C PRO A 46 16.07 -6.34 -13.14
N ALA A 47 15.76 -6.79 -11.92
CA ALA A 47 15.88 -6.02 -10.69
C ALA A 47 16.25 -6.94 -9.51
N ALA A 48 17.53 -7.32 -9.41
CA ALA A 48 18.01 -8.30 -8.45
C ALA A 48 17.87 -7.88 -6.97
N SER A 49 17.72 -6.58 -6.70
CA SER A 49 17.59 -6.02 -5.35
C SER A 49 16.13 -5.73 -4.95
N VAL A 50 15.15 -5.96 -5.82
CA VAL A 50 13.74 -5.78 -5.46
C VAL A 50 13.28 -6.98 -4.64
N CYS A 51 12.68 -6.71 -3.50
CA CYS A 51 12.21 -7.74 -2.57
C CYS A 51 10.69 -7.73 -2.39
N ASP A 52 10.08 -6.54 -2.40
CA ASP A 52 8.64 -6.35 -2.18
C ASP A 52 8.11 -5.22 -3.09
N LEU A 53 6.79 -5.11 -3.17
CA LEU A 53 6.12 -4.21 -4.11
C LEU A 53 5.21 -3.24 -3.38
N ILE A 54 5.31 -1.94 -3.67
CA ILE A 54 4.52 -0.89 -3.02
C ILE A 54 3.51 -0.27 -3.98
N ASP A 55 2.27 -0.13 -3.54
CA ASP A 55 1.24 0.56 -4.34
C ASP A 55 0.13 1.14 -3.45
N CYS A 56 -0.54 2.17 -3.97
CA CYS A 56 -1.69 2.77 -3.33
C CYS A 56 -2.99 2.23 -3.95
N THR A 57 -3.97 1.94 -3.11
CA THR A 57 -5.31 1.57 -3.55
C THR A 57 -6.37 2.46 -2.92
N ILE A 58 -7.43 2.75 -3.66
CA ILE A 58 -8.59 3.47 -3.14
C ILE A 58 -9.75 2.49 -3.02
N LYS A 59 -10.23 2.28 -1.80
CA LYS A 59 -11.45 1.51 -1.55
C LYS A 59 -12.66 2.42 -1.62
N GLN A 60 -13.52 2.16 -2.61
CA GLN A 60 -14.74 2.92 -2.79
C GLN A 60 -15.70 2.69 -1.61
N THR A 61 -16.38 3.75 -1.21
CA THR A 61 -17.39 3.75 -0.15
C THR A 61 -18.70 4.31 -0.68
N CYS A 62 -19.75 4.28 0.14
CA CYS A 62 -20.92 5.10 -0.13
C CYS A 62 -20.54 6.58 0.04
N ARG A 63 -21.37 7.48 -0.50
CA ARG A 63 -21.22 8.91 -0.25
C ARG A 63 -21.28 9.18 1.25
N MET A 64 -20.23 9.79 1.80
CA MET A 64 -20.21 10.19 3.20
C MET A 64 -21.11 11.40 3.44
N THR A 65 -21.74 11.47 4.61
CA THR A 65 -22.47 12.67 5.03
C THR A 65 -21.51 13.79 5.43
N TRP A 66 -20.47 13.42 6.19
CA TRP A 66 -19.40 14.30 6.67
C TRP A 66 -18.12 14.06 5.88
N PHE A 67 -17.22 15.06 5.83
CA PHE A 67 -15.91 14.94 5.20
C PHE A 67 -15.96 14.46 3.73
N GLN A 68 -16.89 15.00 2.94
CA GLN A 68 -17.02 14.64 1.51
C GLN A 68 -15.77 15.04 0.70
N GLU A 69 -15.18 16.20 0.99
CA GLU A 69 -14.00 16.70 0.27
C GLU A 69 -12.77 15.78 0.39
N PRO A 70 -12.31 15.38 1.59
CA PRO A 70 -11.17 14.46 1.71
C PRO A 70 -11.49 13.01 1.27
N ALA A 71 -12.77 12.66 1.14
CA ALA A 71 -13.19 11.34 0.68
C ALA A 71 -13.43 11.26 -0.83
N TYR A 72 -13.75 12.36 -1.49
CA TYR A 72 -14.06 12.38 -2.92
C TYR A 72 -12.78 12.57 -3.75
N THR A 73 -12.52 11.65 -4.67
CA THR A 73 -11.39 11.76 -5.61
C THR A 73 -11.88 12.14 -7.00
N GLY A 74 -11.36 13.24 -7.55
CA GLY A 74 -11.64 13.65 -8.92
C GLY A 74 -11.11 12.65 -9.98
N TYR A 75 -10.08 11.88 -9.63
CA TYR A 75 -9.46 10.90 -10.52
C TYR A 75 -10.41 9.73 -10.83
N LYS A 76 -10.99 9.11 -9.79
CA LYS A 76 -11.94 7.98 -9.97
C LYS A 76 -13.41 8.40 -9.97
N LYS A 77 -13.72 9.65 -9.62
CA LYS A 77 -15.08 10.24 -9.58
C LYS A 77 -16.03 9.52 -8.62
N TYR A 78 -15.51 9.05 -7.48
CA TYR A 78 -16.29 8.47 -6.40
C TYR A 78 -15.74 8.88 -5.02
N HIS A 79 -16.49 8.54 -3.97
CA HIS A 79 -16.00 8.62 -2.59
C HIS A 79 -15.28 7.34 -2.21
N GLY A 80 -14.20 7.46 -1.46
CA GLY A 80 -13.45 6.32 -0.97
C GLY A 80 -12.45 6.71 0.10
N ILE A 81 -11.63 5.73 0.45
CA ILE A 81 -10.51 5.87 1.38
C ILE A 81 -9.29 5.28 0.72
N LYS A 82 -8.16 5.98 0.82
CA LYS A 82 -6.89 5.53 0.26
C LYS A 82 -6.09 4.73 1.30
N PHE A 83 -5.45 3.67 0.85
CA PHE A 83 -4.52 2.85 1.60
C PHE A 83 -3.25 2.66 0.77
N GLN A 84 -2.13 2.45 1.45
CA GLN A 84 -0.88 2.03 0.83
C GLN A 84 -0.51 0.67 1.38
N GLY A 85 -0.16 -0.25 0.48
CA GLY A 85 0.25 -1.59 0.85
C GLY A 85 1.62 -1.94 0.29
N ILE A 86 2.37 -2.72 1.05
CA ILE A 86 3.53 -3.47 0.57
C ILE A 86 3.10 -4.93 0.40
N THR A 87 3.06 -5.38 -0.85
CA THR A 87 2.77 -6.78 -1.21
C THR A 87 4.08 -7.54 -1.30
N ILE A 88 4.20 -8.61 -0.51
CA ILE A 88 5.34 -9.53 -0.55
C ILE A 88 5.08 -10.63 -1.61
N PRO A 89 6.11 -11.35 -2.12
CA PRO A 89 5.95 -12.25 -3.27
C PRO A 89 4.98 -13.42 -3.09
N ASN A 90 4.64 -13.78 -1.85
CA ASN A 90 3.65 -14.82 -1.57
C ASN A 90 2.19 -14.33 -1.67
N GLY A 91 1.97 -13.06 -2.02
CA GLY A 91 0.65 -12.45 -2.20
C GLY A 91 0.03 -11.84 -0.95
N LEU A 92 0.70 -11.94 0.21
CA LEU A 92 0.28 -11.27 1.43
C LEU A 92 0.65 -9.78 1.41
N ILE A 93 -0.08 -8.99 2.19
CA ILE A 93 0.27 -7.61 2.49
C ILE A 93 1.15 -7.62 3.74
N GLY A 94 2.43 -7.26 3.58
CA GLY A 94 3.41 -7.22 4.67
C GLY A 94 3.38 -5.93 5.49
N HIS A 95 2.90 -4.84 4.90
CA HIS A 95 2.62 -3.56 5.56
C HIS A 95 1.41 -2.92 4.89
N LEU A 96 0.50 -2.36 5.69
CA LEU A 96 -0.70 -1.64 5.25
C LEU A 96 -0.80 -0.34 6.04
N ALA A 97 -0.61 0.79 5.36
CA ALA A 97 -0.84 2.12 5.93
C ALA A 97 -2.14 2.74 5.44
N GLY A 98 -2.70 3.56 6.32
CA GLY A 98 -3.94 4.29 6.12
C GLY A 98 -4.80 4.20 7.38
N PRO A 99 -6.01 4.76 7.33
CA PRO A 99 -6.64 5.36 6.15
C PRO A 99 -6.10 6.76 5.82
N PHE A 100 -5.96 7.05 4.52
CA PHE A 100 -5.57 8.35 3.97
C PHE A 100 -6.71 8.99 3.17
N GLN A 101 -6.57 10.29 2.88
CA GLN A 101 -7.53 10.99 2.03
C GLN A 101 -7.52 10.41 0.60
N ALA A 102 -8.69 10.17 0.03
CA ALA A 102 -8.79 9.60 -1.32
C ALA A 102 -8.10 10.43 -2.43
N PRO A 103 -8.15 11.78 -2.43
CA PRO A 103 -7.48 12.59 -3.46
C PRO A 103 -5.99 12.81 -3.21
N GLN A 104 -5.44 12.41 -2.06
CA GLN A 104 -4.01 12.57 -1.74
C GLN A 104 -3.15 11.87 -2.79
N ASN A 105 -2.04 12.47 -3.19
CA ASN A 105 -1.13 11.82 -4.14
C ASN A 105 -0.30 10.71 -3.44
N ASP A 106 0.26 9.80 -4.23
CA ASP A 106 0.94 8.63 -3.67
C ASP A 106 2.25 8.99 -2.96
N ASN A 107 2.93 10.06 -3.39
CA ASN A 107 4.10 10.61 -2.67
C ASN A 107 3.76 11.20 -1.29
N GLY A 108 2.62 11.86 -1.17
CA GLY A 108 2.13 12.37 0.11
C GLY A 108 1.83 11.22 1.05
N VAL A 109 1.13 10.21 0.56
CA VAL A 109 0.87 8.97 1.33
C VAL A 109 2.17 8.27 1.72
N TYR A 110 3.12 8.14 0.81
CA TYR A 110 4.43 7.56 1.08
C TYR A 110 5.18 8.30 2.19
N THR A 111 5.16 9.63 2.17
CA THR A 111 5.81 10.44 3.21
C THR A 111 5.12 10.25 4.56
N GLU A 112 3.78 10.26 4.59
CA GLU A 112 3.00 10.12 5.82
C GLU A 112 3.06 8.70 6.41
N SER A 113 3.25 7.68 5.56
CA SER A 113 3.33 6.27 5.97
C SER A 113 4.57 5.90 6.78
N GLY A 114 5.63 6.71 6.72
CA GLY A 114 6.92 6.43 7.36
C GLY A 114 7.67 5.20 6.81
N ILE A 115 7.30 4.69 5.62
CA ILE A 115 7.94 3.51 5.03
C ILE A 115 9.44 3.75 4.77
N TYR A 116 9.83 4.98 4.41
CA TYR A 116 11.22 5.31 4.14
C TYR A 116 12.12 5.00 5.35
N GLU A 117 11.72 5.47 6.53
CA GLU A 117 12.45 5.27 7.78
C GLU A 117 12.50 3.79 8.16
N LYS A 118 11.38 3.07 8.02
CA LYS A 118 11.30 1.62 8.28
C LYS A 118 12.26 0.85 7.38
N MET A 119 12.29 1.15 6.09
CA MET A 119 13.18 0.51 5.12
C MET A 119 14.66 0.82 5.39
N ILE A 120 15.01 2.05 5.76
CA ILE A 120 16.38 2.43 6.10
C ILE A 120 16.89 1.71 7.36
N ASN A 121 16.03 1.53 8.36
CA ASN A 121 16.39 0.79 9.57
C ASN A 121 16.71 -0.68 9.25
N VAL A 122 15.90 -1.32 8.39
CA VAL A 122 16.15 -2.69 7.92
C VAL A 122 17.47 -2.80 7.13
N LYS A 123 17.78 -1.81 6.28
CA LYS A 123 19.01 -1.82 5.47
C LYS A 123 20.30 -1.80 6.27
N THR A 124 20.29 -1.16 7.43
CA THR A 124 21.48 -1.05 8.28
C THR A 124 21.85 -2.41 8.89
N MET A 125 20.91 -3.37 8.88
CA MET A 125 21.08 -4.66 9.54
C MET A 125 21.70 -5.77 8.66
N SER A 126 21.57 -5.76 7.32
CA SER A 126 22.26 -6.81 6.52
C SER A 126 22.31 -6.66 5.00
N LEU A 127 21.34 -6.07 4.28
CA LEU A 127 21.31 -6.09 2.80
C LEU A 127 20.54 -4.89 2.20
N GLN A 128 20.93 -4.46 0.99
CA GLN A 128 20.31 -3.33 0.27
C GLN A 128 19.10 -3.80 -0.55
N TRP A 129 18.00 -4.15 0.10
CA TRP A 129 16.75 -4.46 -0.57
C TRP A 129 15.93 -3.21 -0.90
N LEU A 130 15.23 -3.24 -2.03
CA LEU A 130 14.45 -2.15 -2.59
C LEU A 130 12.98 -2.55 -2.72
N LEU A 131 12.08 -1.60 -2.47
CA LEU A 131 10.69 -1.71 -2.85
C LEU A 131 10.56 -1.32 -4.32
N TYR A 132 9.73 -2.03 -5.08
CA TYR A 132 9.35 -1.59 -6.41
C TYR A 132 7.99 -0.89 -6.38
N GLY A 133 7.97 0.38 -6.79
CA GLY A 133 6.77 1.21 -6.86
C GLY A 133 6.49 1.67 -8.29
N ASP A 134 5.33 2.29 -8.51
CA ASP A 134 5.06 2.94 -9.79
C ASP A 134 5.96 4.17 -10.01
N SER A 135 5.80 4.82 -11.17
CA SER A 135 6.56 6.01 -11.53
C SER A 135 6.30 7.21 -10.62
N ALA A 136 5.19 7.25 -9.88
CA ALA A 136 4.84 8.38 -9.05
C ALA A 136 5.79 8.51 -7.85
N TYR A 137 6.25 7.38 -7.30
CA TYR A 137 7.19 7.33 -6.16
C TYR A 137 8.57 7.92 -6.45
N GLY A 138 9.03 7.81 -7.71
CA GLY A 138 10.37 8.20 -8.10
C GLY A 138 11.48 7.33 -7.50
N LEU A 139 12.72 7.58 -7.95
CA LEU A 139 13.89 6.86 -7.46
C LEU A 139 14.34 7.38 -6.10
N SER A 140 14.58 6.47 -5.16
CA SER A 140 15.19 6.79 -3.87
C SER A 140 16.14 5.67 -3.46
N PRO A 141 16.93 5.83 -2.39
CA PRO A 141 17.74 4.74 -1.88
C PRO A 141 16.92 3.48 -1.62
N VAL A 142 15.64 3.58 -1.24
CA VAL A 142 14.75 2.46 -0.83
C VAL A 142 13.72 2.06 -1.87
N ILE A 143 13.43 2.90 -2.88
CA ILE A 143 12.45 2.62 -3.93
C ILE A 143 13.11 2.60 -5.30
N LEU A 144 12.80 1.55 -6.05
CA LEU A 144 12.98 1.47 -7.50
C LEU A 144 11.65 1.77 -8.18
N SER A 145 11.67 2.67 -9.15
CA SER A 145 10.53 3.00 -10.00
C SER A 145 10.89 2.76 -11.47
N PRO A 146 9.90 2.51 -12.34
CA PRO A 146 10.13 2.45 -13.77
C PRO A 146 10.72 3.76 -14.29
N TYR A 147 11.43 3.72 -15.43
CA TYR A 147 11.90 4.93 -16.09
C TYR A 147 10.68 5.76 -16.50
N ALA A 148 10.48 6.88 -15.80
CA ALA A 148 9.42 7.83 -16.02
C ALA A 148 9.99 9.00 -16.81
N SER A 149 9.92 8.92 -18.13
CA SER A 149 10.52 9.94 -18.97
C SER A 149 9.51 11.06 -19.26
N VAL A 150 9.90 12.31 -19.01
CA VAL A 150 9.19 13.52 -19.48
C VAL A 150 9.24 13.61 -21.02
N SER A 151 10.21 12.93 -21.63
CA SER A 151 10.38 12.67 -23.07
C SER A 151 10.06 11.20 -23.42
N ASP A 152 10.06 10.81 -24.69
CA ASP A 152 9.85 9.42 -25.07
C ASP A 152 10.96 8.50 -24.48
N PRO A 153 10.60 7.35 -23.89
CA PRO A 153 11.58 6.43 -23.33
C PRO A 153 12.50 5.88 -24.43
N THR A 154 13.78 5.73 -24.09
CA THR A 154 14.78 5.23 -25.04
C THR A 154 14.48 3.79 -25.46
N PRO A 155 14.98 3.34 -26.63
CA PRO A 155 14.81 1.95 -27.08
C PRO A 155 15.34 0.89 -26.09
N GLU A 156 16.23 1.26 -25.18
CA GLU A 156 16.77 0.38 -24.13
C GLU A 156 15.92 0.39 -22.85
N GLU A 157 15.28 1.52 -22.51
CA GLU A 157 14.39 1.64 -21.35
C GLU A 157 13.05 0.94 -21.59
N LEU A 158 12.51 0.94 -22.82
CA LEU A 158 11.26 0.26 -23.17
C LEU A 158 11.25 -1.23 -22.78
N PRO A 159 12.22 -2.06 -23.24
CA PRO A 159 12.24 -3.48 -22.91
C PRO A 159 12.46 -3.72 -21.42
N TRP A 160 13.24 -2.88 -20.74
CA TRP A 160 13.42 -2.97 -19.30
C TRP A 160 12.13 -2.63 -18.53
N ASN A 161 11.47 -1.51 -18.85
CA ASN A 161 10.17 -1.11 -18.29
C ASN A 161 9.10 -2.19 -18.52
N LYS A 162 9.10 -2.81 -19.70
CA LYS A 162 8.20 -3.93 -20.02
C LYS A 162 8.49 -5.17 -19.17
N ALA A 163 9.76 -5.49 -18.95
CA ALA A 163 10.16 -6.64 -18.16
C ALA A 163 9.82 -6.45 -16.67
N ILE A 164 10.16 -5.29 -16.10
CA ILE A 164 9.87 -4.98 -14.69
C ILE A 164 8.39 -4.71 -14.44
N GLY A 165 7.66 -4.20 -15.44
CA GLY A 165 6.22 -3.99 -15.38
C GLY A 165 5.41 -5.27 -15.11
N LYS A 166 5.98 -6.46 -15.31
CA LYS A 166 5.36 -7.73 -14.88
C LYS A 166 5.13 -7.78 -13.36
N MET A 167 6.00 -7.14 -12.57
CA MET A 167 5.84 -7.04 -11.12
C MET A 167 4.58 -6.26 -10.74
N ARG A 168 4.21 -5.20 -11.50
CA ARG A 168 2.99 -4.41 -11.24
C ARG A 168 1.74 -5.29 -11.19
N ILE A 169 1.63 -6.26 -12.10
CA ILE A 169 0.49 -7.19 -12.16
C ILE A 169 0.38 -7.99 -10.85
N SER A 170 1.51 -8.35 -10.24
CA SER A 170 1.53 -9.11 -8.98
C SER A 170 1.00 -8.28 -7.80
N VAL A 171 1.23 -6.97 -7.80
CA VAL A 171 0.67 -6.06 -6.78
C VAL A 171 -0.84 -5.99 -6.87
N GLU A 172 -1.35 -5.81 -8.09
CA GLU A 172 -2.79 -5.77 -8.36
C GLU A 172 -3.46 -7.09 -7.96
N HIS A 173 -2.79 -8.22 -8.18
CA HIS A 173 -3.23 -9.52 -7.67
C HIS A 173 -3.24 -9.57 -6.14
N GLY A 174 -2.24 -9.02 -5.44
CA GLY A 174 -2.21 -8.98 -3.97
C GLY A 174 -3.44 -8.28 -3.37
N PHE A 175 -3.77 -7.09 -3.85
CA PHE A 175 -5.02 -6.43 -3.45
C PHE A 175 -6.27 -7.18 -3.91
N GLY A 176 -6.23 -7.81 -5.10
CA GLY A 176 -7.31 -8.65 -5.60
C GLY A 176 -7.61 -9.86 -4.71
N LEU A 177 -6.59 -10.50 -4.15
CA LEU A 177 -6.74 -11.62 -3.21
C LEU A 177 -7.50 -11.18 -1.94
N VAL A 178 -7.18 -10.01 -1.39
CA VAL A 178 -7.92 -9.44 -0.24
C VAL A 178 -9.41 -9.29 -0.55
N ILE A 179 -9.75 -8.85 -1.76
CA ILE A 179 -11.16 -8.71 -2.18
C ILE A 179 -11.84 -10.04 -2.41
N MET A 180 -11.11 -11.03 -2.92
CA MET A 180 -11.63 -12.38 -3.11
C MET A 180 -11.94 -13.06 -1.76
N ASP A 181 -11.05 -12.91 -0.78
CA ASP A 181 -11.24 -13.44 0.57
C ASP A 181 -12.31 -12.66 1.35
N TRP A 182 -12.42 -11.36 1.10
CA TRP A 182 -13.37 -10.46 1.76
C TRP A 182 -14.25 -9.68 0.77
N PRO A 183 -15.18 -10.35 0.04
CA PRO A 183 -16.01 -9.69 -0.99
C PRO A 183 -16.88 -8.54 -0.47
N PHE A 184 -17.14 -8.50 0.83
CA PHE A 184 -17.87 -7.41 1.47
C PHE A 184 -17.15 -6.05 1.33
N LEU A 185 -15.82 -6.04 1.15
CA LEU A 185 -15.05 -4.82 0.89
C LEU A 185 -15.40 -4.16 -0.45
N ASP A 186 -16.01 -4.89 -1.39
CA ASP A 186 -16.49 -4.37 -2.67
C ASP A 186 -17.98 -3.98 -2.66
N CYS A 187 -18.70 -4.28 -1.58
CA CYS A 187 -20.06 -3.81 -1.36
C CYS A 187 -20.06 -2.33 -0.94
N PHE A 188 -19.50 -1.44 -1.76
CA PHE A 188 -19.24 -0.03 -1.41
C PHE A 188 -20.49 0.71 -0.92
N TRP A 189 -21.68 0.37 -1.43
CA TRP A 189 -22.95 0.97 -1.00
C TRP A 189 -23.33 0.65 0.47
N LYS A 190 -22.68 -0.35 1.08
CA LYS A 190 -22.80 -0.69 2.51
C LYS A 190 -21.66 -0.15 3.37
N GLN A 191 -20.58 0.35 2.77
CA GLN A 191 -19.41 0.91 3.46
C GLN A 191 -19.72 2.33 3.96
N LYS A 192 -20.52 2.42 5.03
CA LYS A 192 -20.93 3.68 5.69
C LYS A 192 -19.87 4.15 6.66
N ILE A 193 -18.79 4.71 6.13
CA ILE A 193 -17.76 5.32 6.95
C ILE A 193 -18.20 6.74 7.29
N TRP A 194 -18.17 7.10 8.57
CA TRP A 194 -18.60 8.40 9.11
C TRP A 194 -20.09 8.76 8.91
N GLY A 195 -20.94 7.78 8.58
CA GLY A 195 -22.38 7.98 8.37
C GLY A 195 -23.27 7.62 9.57
N ILE A 196 -22.71 6.99 10.60
CA ILE A 196 -23.36 6.56 11.85
C ILE A 196 -22.29 6.70 12.94
N HIS A 197 -22.67 7.10 14.18
CA HIS A 197 -21.81 7.27 15.36
C HIS A 197 -20.73 6.17 15.57
N CYS A 198 -19.65 6.21 14.80
CA CYS A 198 -18.48 5.35 14.88
C CYS A 198 -17.28 6.26 14.62
N TYR A 199 -16.83 6.94 15.68
CA TYR A 199 -15.90 8.07 15.63
C TYR A 199 -14.44 7.71 15.97
N GLU A 200 -14.05 6.43 15.98
CA GLU A 200 -12.80 6.03 16.65
C GLU A 200 -11.74 5.30 15.82
N LEU A 201 -11.79 5.32 14.49
CA LEU A 201 -10.67 4.78 13.69
C LEU A 201 -9.91 5.81 12.85
N ILE A 202 -10.27 7.09 12.90
CA ILE A 202 -9.62 8.14 12.09
C ILE A 202 -9.62 9.49 12.83
N GLN A 203 -9.12 9.54 14.08
CA GLN A 203 -8.91 10.83 14.76
C GLN A 203 -7.59 11.51 14.39
N THR A 204 -6.67 10.84 13.72
CA THR A 204 -5.38 11.43 13.33
C THR A 204 -5.47 12.39 12.14
N LEU A 205 -6.49 12.27 11.27
CA LEU A 205 -6.63 13.16 10.10
C LEU A 205 -7.27 14.52 10.40
N ALA A 206 -7.83 14.75 11.60
CA ALA A 206 -8.55 15.97 11.93
C ALA A 206 -7.84 16.88 12.94
N SER A 207 -6.69 16.46 13.50
CA SER A 207 -5.94 17.25 14.48
C SER A 207 -4.88 18.18 13.86
N GLU A 208 -4.70 18.18 12.54
CA GLU A 208 -3.72 19.03 11.84
C GLU A 208 -4.35 19.84 10.69
N ALA A 209 -5.50 20.45 10.95
CA ALA A 209 -6.08 21.52 10.10
C ALA A 209 -6.28 22.80 10.90
#